data_AF-A0A4Y2HF86-F1
#
_entry.id   AF-A0A4Y2HF86-F1
#
_cell.length_a   1.000
_cell.length_b   1.000
_cell.length_c   1.000
_cell.angle_alpha   90.00
_cell.angle_beta   90.00
_cell.angle_gamma   90.00
#
_symmetry.space_group_name_H-M   'P 1'
#
loop_
_entity.id
_entity.type
_entity.pdbx_description
1 polymer ?
#
loop_
_entity_poly.entity_id
_entity_poly.type
_entity_poly.pdbx_seq_one_letter_code
_entity_poly.pdbx_strand_id
1 'polypeptide(L)'
;MPLATGVIGDEFVNCHKALEVGNSCMKKMVENNFSDVKLGRKDKVLSLASVNNAVKVYSEKTANDPKVIFQKITVVKKNESELVDCFRYEIISTSHGPF
;
A
#
# COMPACT_ATOMS: atom_id res chain seq x y z
N MET A 1 3.12 -4.60 7.77
CA MET A 1 3.52 -5.92 7.24
C MET A 1 2.26 -6.60 6.69
N PRO A 2 2.01 -6.51 5.36
CA PRO A 2 0.81 -6.99 4.68
C PRO A 2 0.34 -8.40 5.02
N LEU A 3 1.26 -9.36 5.10
CA LEU A 3 1.01 -10.77 5.37
C LEU A 3 0.55 -10.97 6.82
N ALA A 4 1.23 -10.35 7.78
CA ALA A 4 0.85 -10.43 9.18
C ALA A 4 -0.50 -9.76 9.48
N THR A 5 -0.86 -8.72 8.72
CA THR A 5 -2.12 -7.99 8.89
C THR A 5 -3.24 -8.44 7.96
N GLY A 6 -2.96 -9.32 7.00
CA GLY A 6 -3.87 -9.74 5.93
C GLY A 6 -4.18 -8.68 4.87
N VAL A 7 -3.68 -7.46 5.05
CA VAL A 7 -4.06 -6.27 4.30
C VAL A 7 -3.38 -6.29 2.94
N ILE A 8 -4.20 -6.37 1.89
CA ILE A 8 -3.77 -6.28 0.49
C ILE A 8 -4.12 -4.88 -0.01
N GLY A 9 -3.19 -4.27 -0.75
CA GLY A 9 -3.43 -2.96 -1.37
C GLY A 9 -4.56 -3.03 -2.39
N ASP A 10 -5.47 -2.07 -2.33
CA ASP A 10 -6.54 -1.88 -3.30
C ASP A 10 -6.10 -0.86 -4.38
N GLU A 11 -6.87 -0.73 -5.47
CA GLU A 11 -6.61 0.22 -6.56
C GLU A 11 -6.53 1.68 -6.08
N PHE A 12 -7.13 1.98 -4.93
CA PHE A 12 -7.12 3.29 -4.30
C PHE A 12 -5.83 3.57 -3.49
N VAL A 13 -4.99 2.57 -3.23
CA VAL A 13 -3.75 2.75 -2.44
C VAL A 13 -2.64 3.32 -3.31
N ASN A 14 -2.17 4.51 -2.93
CA ASN A 14 -1.11 5.23 -3.64
C ASN A 14 0.16 5.42 -2.79
N CYS A 15 0.36 4.66 -1.71
CA CYS A 15 1.52 4.81 -0.82
C CYS A 15 2.88 4.64 -1.54
N HIS A 16 2.93 3.83 -2.59
CA HIS A 16 4.13 3.67 -3.43
C HIS A 16 4.49 4.92 -4.24
N LYS A 17 3.55 5.85 -4.42
CA LYS A 17 3.74 7.16 -5.09
C LYS A 17 3.89 8.31 -4.10
N ALA A 18 4.12 8.04 -2.81
CA ALA A 18 4.15 9.07 -1.79
C ALA A 18 5.11 10.21 -2.12
N LEU A 19 6.30 9.88 -2.63
CA LEU A 19 7.30 10.86 -3.03
C LEU A 19 6.84 11.72 -4.22
N GLU A 20 6.23 11.11 -5.23
CA GLU A 20 5.72 11.81 -6.42
C GLU A 20 4.57 12.76 -6.06
N VAL A 21 3.61 12.27 -5.26
CA VAL A 21 2.48 13.06 -4.76
C VAL A 21 2.99 14.22 -3.90
N GLY A 22 3.93 13.96 -2.99
CA GLY A 22 4.55 14.99 -2.15
C GLY A 22 5.26 16.06 -2.98
N ASN A 23 6.06 15.66 -3.97
CA ASN A 23 6.74 16.59 -4.87
C ASN A 23 5.77 17.43 -5.70
N SER A 24 4.68 16.83 -6.21
CA SER A 24 3.64 17.55 -6.93
C SER A 24 2.96 18.59 -6.02
N CYS A 25 2.64 18.22 -4.78
CA CYS A 25 2.05 19.13 -3.80
C CYS A 25 2.99 20.27 -3.44
N MET A 26 4.27 19.97 -3.18
CA MET A 26 5.28 20.96 -2.85
C MET A 26 5.49 21.96 -3.99
N LYS A 27 5.55 21.51 -5.25
CA LYS A 27 5.63 22.42 -6.41
C LYS A 27 4.47 23.40 -6.46
N LYS A 28 3.24 22.92 -6.23
CA LYS A 28 2.04 23.79 -6.16
C LYS A 28 2.11 24.78 -5.00
N MET A 29 2.77 24.44 -3.90
CA MET A 29 2.93 25.32 -2.73
C MET A 29 3.98 26.41 -2.96
N VAL A 30 5.08 26.09 -3.64
CA VAL A 30 6.19 27.04 -3.86
C VAL A 30 5.79 28.23 -4.72
N GLU A 31 4.84 28.06 -5.64
CA GLU A 31 4.38 29.12 -6.54
C GLU A 31 3.20 29.95 -5.99
N ASN A 32 2.68 29.64 -4.79
CA ASN A 32 1.50 30.27 -4.22
C ASN A 32 1.78 30.91 -2.85
N ASN A 33 1.03 31.96 -2.51
CA ASN A 33 1.04 32.47 -1.15
C ASN A 33 0.44 31.44 -0.19
N PHE A 34 0.90 31.44 1.06
CA PHE A 34 0.41 30.51 2.09
C PHE A 34 -1.12 30.51 2.24
N SER A 35 -1.76 31.66 2.07
CA SER A 35 -3.23 31.83 2.11
C SER A 35 -3.97 31.11 0.98
N ASP A 36 -3.31 30.89 -0.16
CA ASP A 36 -3.89 30.30 -1.37
C ASP A 36 -3.62 28.79 -1.48
N VAL A 37 -2.74 28.26 -0.62
CA VAL A 37 -2.43 26.84 -0.55
C VAL A 37 -3.65 26.06 -0.07
N LYS A 38 -4.22 25.24 -0.96
CA LYS A 38 -5.31 24.31 -0.64
C LYS A 38 -4.93 22.89 -1.05
N LEU A 39 -4.90 21.99 -0.08
CA LEU A 39 -4.72 20.55 -0.31
C LEU A 39 -6.08 19.85 -0.24
N GLY A 40 -6.44 19.13 -1.30
CA GLY A 40 -7.66 18.34 -1.36
C GLY A 40 -7.45 16.90 -0.86
N ARG A 41 -8.54 16.16 -0.68
CA ARG A 41 -8.48 14.71 -0.36
C ARG A 41 -7.74 13.90 -1.44
N LYS A 42 -7.75 14.38 -2.68
CA LYS A 42 -7.02 13.79 -3.82
C LYS A 42 -5.50 13.93 -3.72
N ASP A 43 -5.03 14.93 -2.97
CA ASP A 43 -3.61 15.20 -2.76
C ASP A 43 -3.06 14.38 -1.57
N LYS A 44 -3.93 13.63 -0.88
CA LYS A 44 -3.55 12.75 0.22
C LYS A 44 -2.97 11.43 -0.31
N VAL A 45 -1.89 11.00 0.33
CA VAL A 45 -1.39 9.63 0.20
C VAL A 45 -2.19 8.73 1.15
N LEU A 46 -2.86 7.72 0.59
CA LEU A 46 -3.54 6.65 1.31
C LEU A 46 -2.53 5.55 1.65
N SER A 47 -2.36 5.32 2.95
CA SER A 47 -1.54 4.24 3.46
C SER A 47 -2.24 2.89 3.29
N LEU A 48 -1.45 1.81 3.23
CA LEU A 48 -1.99 0.45 3.28
C LEU A 48 -2.85 0.23 4.53
N ALA A 49 -2.49 0.83 5.67
CA ALA A 49 -3.30 0.78 6.90
C ALA A 49 -4.69 1.44 6.78
N SER A 50 -4.89 2.30 5.76
CA SER A 50 -6.21 2.89 5.47
C SER A 50 -7.13 1.92 4.73
N VAL A 51 -6.60 0.80 4.22
CA VAL A 51 -7.39 -0.25 3.56
C VAL A 51 -7.87 -1.24 4.60
N ASN A 52 -9.18 -1.53 4.55
CA ASN A 52 -9.74 -2.57 5.37
C ASN A 52 -9.18 -3.93 4.94
N ASN A 53 -8.86 -4.77 5.92
CA ASN A 53 -8.47 -6.17 5.70
C ASN A 53 -9.64 -7.03 5.16
N ALA A 54 -10.67 -6.44 4.56
CA ALA A 54 -11.86 -7.16 4.10
C ALA A 54 -11.82 -7.27 2.58
N VAL A 55 -11.71 -8.50 2.07
CA VAL A 55 -11.84 -8.80 0.65
C VAL A 55 -13.32 -9.07 0.35
N LYS A 56 -13.86 -8.46 -0.72
CA LYS A 56 -15.20 -8.79 -1.19
C LYS A 56 -15.16 -10.14 -1.92
N VAL A 57 -15.80 -11.14 -1.36
CA VAL A 57 -16.01 -12.45 -2.00
C VAL A 57 -17.52 -12.62 -2.17
N TYR A 58 -18.00 -12.72 -3.42
CA TYR A 58 -19.44 -12.81 -3.74
C TYR A 58 -20.32 -11.74 -3.04
N SER A 59 -19.84 -10.49 -2.97
CA SER A 59 -20.49 -9.34 -2.30
C SER A 59 -20.50 -9.34 -0.77
N GLU A 60 -20.01 -10.39 -0.11
CA GLU A 60 -19.77 -10.39 1.33
C GLU A 60 -18.36 -9.92 1.67
N LYS A 61 -18.23 -9.12 2.73
CA LYS A 61 -16.94 -8.65 3.24
C LYS A 61 -16.38 -9.68 4.21
N THR A 62 -15.40 -10.45 3.76
CA THR A 62 -14.72 -11.42 4.62
C THR A 62 -13.35 -10.88 4.99
N ALA A 63 -13.02 -10.87 6.29
CA ALA A 63 -11.69 -10.53 6.74
C ALA A 63 -10.68 -11.52 6.15
N ASN A 64 -9.59 -11.00 5.58
CA ASN A 64 -8.56 -11.81 4.97
C ASN A 64 -7.71 -12.40 6.10
N ASP A 65 -7.77 -13.72 6.26
CA ASP A 65 -6.89 -14.43 7.19
C ASP A 65 -5.46 -14.47 6.58
N PRO A 66 -4.44 -13.92 7.27
CA PRO A 66 -3.02 -14.11 6.93
C PRO A 66 -2.66 -15.53 6.47
N LYS A 67 -3.24 -16.55 7.10
CA LYS A 67 -3.00 -17.96 6.79
C LYS A 67 -3.48 -18.33 5.39
N VAL A 68 -4.62 -17.80 4.95
CA VAL A 68 -5.16 -18.04 3.61
C VAL A 68 -4.29 -17.39 2.54
N ILE A 69 -3.74 -16.20 2.81
CA ILE A 69 -2.78 -15.53 1.92
C ILE A 69 -1.52 -16.37 1.79
N PHE A 70 -0.98 -16.83 2.91
CA PHE A 70 0.22 -17.68 2.94
C PHE A 70 0.00 -19.00 2.18
N GLN A 71 -1.16 -19.64 2.36
CA GLN A 71 -1.53 -20.84 1.61
C GLN A 71 -1.60 -20.57 0.09
N LYS A 72 -2.24 -19.48 -0.32
CA LYS A 72 -2.31 -19.08 -1.75
C LYS A 72 -0.93 -18.85 -2.34
N ILE A 73 -0.04 -18.15 -1.63
CA ILE A 73 1.36 -17.94 -2.07
C ILE A 73 2.07 -19.28 -2.22
N THR A 74 1.89 -20.20 -1.27
CA THR A 74 2.50 -21.54 -1.30
C THR A 74 2.03 -22.38 -2.50
N VAL A 75 0.75 -22.25 -2.89
CA VAL A 75 0.19 -22.94 -4.06
C VAL A 75 0.67 -22.33 -5.38
N VAL A 76 0.84 -21.00 -5.44
CA VAL A 76 1.26 -20.29 -6.65
C VAL A 76 2.76 -20.38 -6.89
N LYS A 77 3.57 -20.45 -5.83
CA LYS A 77 5.03 -20.53 -5.89
C LYS A 77 5.46 -21.80 -6.65
N LYS A 78 6.14 -21.64 -7.80
CA LYS A 78 6.74 -22.76 -8.54
C LYS A 78 8.18 -23.05 -8.15
N ASN A 79 8.90 -22.03 -7.67
CA ASN A 79 10.31 -22.10 -7.30
C ASN A 79 10.64 -21.07 -6.20
N GLU A 80 11.81 -21.18 -5.56
CA GLU A 80 12.21 -20.27 -4.47
C GLU A 80 12.45 -18.83 -4.92
N SER A 81 12.84 -18.62 -6.18
CA SER A 81 13.05 -17.28 -6.73
C SER A 81 11.75 -16.47 -6.80
N GLU A 82 10.65 -17.09 -7.23
CA GLU A 82 9.32 -16.44 -7.29
C GLU A 82 8.77 -16.11 -5.90
N LEU A 83 9.24 -16.76 -4.85
CA LEU A 83 8.84 -16.46 -3.48
C LEU A 83 9.35 -15.08 -3.03
N VAL A 84 10.56 -14.71 -3.46
CA VAL A 84 11.13 -13.39 -3.18
C VAL A 84 10.29 -12.30 -3.83
N ASP A 85 9.81 -12.54 -5.06
CA ASP A 85 8.91 -11.62 -5.74
C ASP A 85 7.55 -11.50 -5.03
N CYS A 86 7.01 -12.61 -4.50
CA CYS A 86 5.78 -12.61 -3.71
C CYS A 86 5.91 -11.76 -2.42
N PHE A 87 7.09 -11.70 -1.82
CA PHE A 87 7.35 -10.94 -0.59
C PHE A 87 8.11 -9.63 -0.81
N ARG A 88 8.34 -9.21 -2.06
CA ARG A 88 9.12 -8.00 -2.39
C ARG A 88 8.59 -6.76 -1.67
N TYR A 89 7.28 -6.60 -1.60
CA TYR A 89 6.63 -5.48 -0.93
C TYR A 89 6.58 -5.61 0.60
N GLU A 90 6.84 -6.79 1.15
CA GLU A 90 7.04 -6.99 2.59
C GLU A 90 8.46 -6.58 3.01
N ILE A 91 9.46 -7.00 2.25
CA ILE A 91 10.89 -6.82 2.56
C ILE A 91 11.32 -5.36 2.44
N ILE A 92 10.69 -4.56 1.56
CA ILE A 92 11.00 -3.12 1.42
C ILE A 92 10.68 -2.32 2.69
N SER A 93 9.74 -2.79 3.51
CA SER A 93 9.36 -2.12 4.77
C SER A 93 10.36 -2.29 5.90
N THR A 94 11.32 -3.22 5.78
CA THR A 94 12.38 -3.46 6.79
C THR A 94 13.76 -2.99 6.34
N SER A 95 13.98 -2.75 5.04
CA SER A 95 15.26 -2.25 4.52
C SER A 95 15.38 -0.73 4.46
N HIS A 96 14.27 0.01 4.61
CA HIS A 96 14.30 1.46 4.82
C HIS A 96 14.16 1.74 6.32
N GLY A 97 15.32 1.77 7.00
CA GLY A 97 15.45 2.37 8.33
C GLY A 97 15.06 3.87 8.31
N PRO A 98 14.96 4.50 9.49
CA PRO A 98 14.26 5.78 9.65
C PRO A 98 15.13 6.94 9.15
N PHE A 99 15.11 7.22 7.85
CA PHE A 99 15.60 8.46 7.26
C PHE A 99 14.79 8.82 6.01
#